data_AF-A0AAD7G4B7-F1
#
_entry.id   AF-A0AAD7G4B7-F1
#
_cell.length_a   1.000
_cell.length_b   1.000
_cell.length_c   1.000
_cell.angle_alpha   90.00
_cell.angle_beta   90.00
_cell.angle_gamma   90.00
#
_symmetry.space_group_name_H-M   'P 1'
#
loop_
_entity.id
_entity.type
_entity.pdbx_description
1 polymer ?
#
loop_
_entity_poly.entity_id
_entity_poly.type
_entity_poly.pdbx_seq_one_letter_code
_entity_poly.pdbx_strand_id
1 'polypeptide(L)'
;KLEYFVHWKGYPKEEDSWEPVENLKDNDGVLDEFHRTHPSAPRPKPRNVHLNYKTIENFTATPCLLGHLYNWETARCNLSDPLCGHNP
;
A
#
# COMPACT_ATOMS: atom_id res chain seq x y z
N LYS A 1 2.14 -5.01 -13.96
CA LYS A 1 0.98 -5.87 -14.33
C LYS A 1 0.85 -6.93 -13.23
N LEU A 2 -0.34 -7.50 -12.97
CA LEU A 2 -0.50 -8.55 -11.96
C LEU A 2 -0.31 -9.93 -12.61
N GLU A 3 0.56 -10.74 -12.01
CA GLU A 3 0.97 -12.06 -12.48
C GLU A 3 0.99 -13.05 -11.30
N TYR A 4 0.74 -14.32 -11.59
CA TYR A 4 0.76 -15.42 -10.64
C TYR A 4 1.86 -16.41 -11.02
N PHE A 5 2.57 -16.95 -10.03
CA PHE A 5 3.51 -18.04 -10.25
C PHE A 5 2.75 -19.36 -10.16
N VAL A 6 2.58 -20.03 -11.31
CA VAL A 6 1.67 -21.16 -11.48
C VAL A 6 2.46 -22.46 -11.54
N HIS A 7 2.03 -23.42 -10.72
CA HIS A 7 2.47 -24.80 -10.85
C HIS A 7 1.49 -25.59 -11.73
N TRP A 8 1.99 -26.16 -12.82
CA TRP A 8 1.16 -26.86 -13.80
C TRP A 8 0.92 -28.32 -13.42
N LYS A 9 -0.36 -28.73 -13.38
CA LYS A 9 -0.72 -30.11 -13.06
C LYS A 9 -0.13 -31.08 -14.09
N GLY A 10 0.68 -32.02 -13.60
CA GLY A 10 1.31 -33.06 -14.43
C GLY A 10 2.68 -32.67 -14.99
N TYR A 11 3.16 -31.47 -14.67
CA TYR A 11 4.49 -30.99 -15.05
C TYR A 11 5.40 -30.90 -13.81
N PRO A 12 6.72 -31.00 -13.99
CA PRO A 12 7.66 -30.82 -12.90
C PRO A 12 7.81 -29.32 -12.56
N LYS A 13 8.43 -29.01 -11.42
CA LYS A 13 8.51 -27.63 -10.90
C LYS A 13 9.32 -26.69 -11.79
N GLU A 14 10.20 -27.25 -12.61
CA GLU A 14 11.03 -26.51 -13.56
C GLU A 14 10.20 -25.82 -14.65
N GLU A 15 8.96 -26.30 -14.88
CA GLU A 15 8.01 -25.72 -15.83
C GLU A 15 7.10 -24.66 -15.18
N ASP A 16 7.26 -24.39 -13.88
CA ASP A 16 6.48 -23.35 -13.20
C ASP A 16 6.76 -21.98 -13.84
N SER A 17 5.69 -21.27 -14.20
CA SER A 17 5.80 -20.03 -14.98
C SER A 17 5.04 -18.88 -14.33
N TRP A 18 5.45 -17.65 -14.67
CA TRP A 18 4.70 -16.44 -14.34
C TRP A 18 3.62 -16.20 -15.38
N GLU A 19 2.37 -16.38 -15.00
CA GLU A 19 1.22 -16.18 -15.87
C GLU A 19 0.49 -14.88 -15.53
N PRO A 20 0.16 -14.04 -16.51
CA PRO A 20 -0.69 -12.89 -16.29
C PRO A 20 -2.11 -13.35 -15.94
N VAL A 21 -2.82 -12.54 -15.15
CA VAL A 21 -4.21 -12.88 -14.74
C VAL A 21 -5.14 -13.16 -15.92
N GLU A 22 -4.87 -12.56 -17.09
CA GLU A 22 -5.70 -12.81 -18.27
C GLU A 22 -5.62 -14.24 -18.80
N ASN A 23 -4.53 -14.95 -18.54
CA ASN A 23 -4.33 -16.36 -18.92
C ASN A 23 -5.04 -17.33 -17.96
N LEU A 24 -5.46 -16.85 -16.78
CA LEU A 24 -6.04 -17.68 -15.71
C LEU A 24 -7.55 -17.48 -15.53
N LYS A 25 -8.21 -16.77 -16.46
CA LYS A 25 -9.65 -16.45 -16.40
C LYS A 25 -10.56 -17.68 -16.32
N ASP A 26 -10.13 -18.80 -16.87
CA ASP A 26 -10.92 -20.04 -16.83
C ASP A 26 -10.72 -20.85 -15.52
N ASN A 27 -9.89 -20.34 -14.60
CA ASN A 27 -9.49 -21.02 -13.37
C ASN A 27 -9.85 -20.24 -12.11
N ASP A 28 -11.00 -19.54 -12.13
CA ASP A 28 -11.47 -18.69 -11.03
C ASP A 28 -11.51 -19.42 -9.68
N GLY A 29 -11.91 -20.70 -9.65
CA GLY A 29 -12.01 -21.47 -8.41
C GLY A 29 -10.66 -21.65 -7.68
N VAL A 30 -9.56 -21.85 -8.43
CA VAL A 30 -8.22 -22.00 -7.85
C VAL A 30 -7.71 -20.66 -7.33
N LEU A 31 -7.97 -19.58 -8.07
CA LEU A 31 -7.62 -18.22 -7.66
C LEU A 31 -8.42 -17.80 -6.41
N ASP A 32 -9.70 -18.13 -6.34
CA ASP A 32 -10.54 -17.83 -5.19
C ASP A 32 -10.04 -18.55 -3.93
N GLU A 33 -9.67 -19.82 -4.04
CA GLU A 33 -9.07 -20.56 -2.92
C GLU A 33 -7.73 -19.96 -2.49
N PHE A 34 -6.88 -19.59 -3.45
CA PHE A 34 -5.62 -18.91 -3.17
C PHE A 34 -5.84 -17.60 -2.41
N HIS A 35 -6.78 -16.76 -2.87
CA HIS A 35 -7.10 -15.47 -2.25
C HIS A 35 -7.87 -15.58 -0.93
N ARG A 36 -8.56 -16.70 -0.69
CA ARG A 36 -9.19 -17.03 0.61
C ARG A 36 -8.14 -17.37 1.66
N THR A 37 -7.09 -18.09 1.27
CA THR A 37 -5.99 -18.50 2.16
C THR A 37 -4.93 -17.40 2.32
N HIS A 38 -4.83 -16.50 1.34
CA HIS A 38 -3.88 -15.37 1.32
C HIS A 38 -4.63 -14.04 1.14
N PRO A 39 -5.34 -13.54 2.18
CA PRO A 39 -6.19 -12.35 2.06
C PRO A 39 -5.42 -11.06 1.74
N SER A 40 -4.11 -11.00 2.04
CA SER A 40 -3.22 -9.88 1.71
C SER A 40 -2.66 -9.95 0.30
N ALA A 41 -2.87 -11.04 -0.44
CA ALA A 41 -2.36 -11.18 -1.80
C ALA A 41 -2.98 -10.12 -2.74
N PRO A 42 -2.21 -9.55 -3.67
CA PRO A 42 -2.74 -8.59 -4.62
C PRO A 42 -3.87 -9.21 -5.46
N ARG A 43 -5.00 -8.51 -5.54
CA ARG A 43 -6.12 -8.87 -6.41
C ARG A 43 -6.19 -7.95 -7.62
N PRO A 44 -6.71 -8.41 -8.76
CA PRO A 44 -7.00 -7.54 -9.89
C PRO A 44 -7.96 -6.44 -9.43
N LYS A 45 -7.50 -5.19 -9.40
CA LYS A 45 -8.39 -4.08 -9.09
C LYS A 45 -9.31 -3.86 -10.28
N PRO A 46 -10.63 -3.73 -10.09
CA PRO A 46 -11.50 -3.33 -11.18
C PRO A 46 -11.00 -1.99 -11.71
N ARG A 47 -10.96 -1.81 -13.04
CA ARG A 47 -10.47 -0.57 -13.68
C ARG A 47 -11.20 0.69 -13.17
N ASN A 48 -12.41 0.55 -12.65
CA ASN A 48 -13.22 1.60 -12.05
C ASN A 48 -13.20 1.57 -10.52
N VAL A 49 -12.03 1.55 -9.89
CA VAL A 49 -11.94 2.01 -8.50
C VAL A 49 -12.00 3.53 -8.51
N HIS A 50 -13.16 4.08 -8.16
CA HIS A 50 -13.22 5.48 -7.76
C HIS A 50 -12.41 5.62 -6.48
N LEU A 51 -11.15 6.05 -6.60
CA LEU A 51 -10.35 6.38 -5.45
C LEU A 51 -11.03 7.57 -4.79
N ASN A 52 -11.66 7.35 -3.64
CA ASN A 52 -12.25 8.40 -2.81
C ASN A 52 -11.12 9.23 -2.17
N TYR A 53 -10.39 9.97 -2.99
CA TYR A 53 -9.42 10.92 -2.47
C TYR A 53 -10.21 11.98 -1.70
N LYS A 54 -9.86 12.15 -0.42
CA LYS A 54 -10.34 13.29 0.34
C LYS A 54 -9.54 14.50 -0.11
N THR A 55 -10.19 15.65 -0.22
CA THR A 55 -9.51 16.93 -0.41
C THR A 55 -8.43 17.05 0.66
N ILE A 56 -7.19 17.28 0.24
CA ILE A 56 -6.10 17.53 1.18
C ILE A 56 -6.41 18.84 1.91
N GLU A 57 -6.48 18.79 3.23
CA GLU A 57 -6.47 19.99 4.04
C GLU A 57 -5.05 20.58 3.98
N ASN A 58 -4.93 21.85 3.62
CA ASN A 58 -3.63 22.51 3.52
C ASN A 58 -3.13 22.86 4.93
N PHE A 59 -2.35 21.96 5.53
CA PHE A 59 -1.74 22.15 6.84
C PHE A 59 -0.56 23.15 6.83
N THR A 60 -0.11 23.60 5.65
CA THR A 60 0.92 24.64 5.50
C THR A 60 0.38 26.02 5.84
N ALA A 61 -0.95 26.21 5.89
CA ALA A 61 -1.59 27.48 6.26
C ALA A 61 -1.68 27.72 7.78
N THR A 62 -0.94 26.98 8.61
CA THR A 62 -0.85 27.27 10.05
C THR A 62 0.00 28.53 10.25
N PRO A 63 -0.56 29.68 10.69
CA PRO A 63 0.20 30.93 10.81
C PRO A 63 1.34 30.85 11.84
N CYS A 64 1.35 29.81 12.68
CA CYS A 64 2.24 29.68 13.83
C CYS A 64 3.58 28.97 13.52
N LEU A 65 3.77 28.37 12.34
CA LEU A 65 5.02 27.65 12.01
C LEU A 65 6.09 28.51 11.33
N LEU A 66 5.78 29.76 10.98
CA LEU A 66 6.75 30.68 10.37
C LEU A 66 7.94 31.04 11.30
N GLY A 67 7.88 30.70 12.58
CA GLY A 67 9.01 30.81 13.53
C GLY A 67 9.63 29.49 13.99
N HIS A 68 9.03 28.34 13.66
CA HIS A 68 9.39 27.03 14.23
C HIS A 68 9.46 25.97 13.13
N LEU A 69 10.15 26.26 12.02
CA LEU A 69 10.50 25.22 11.05
C LEU A 69 11.47 24.24 11.72
N TYR A 70 11.00 23.01 11.88
CA TYR A 70 11.77 21.87 12.34
C TYR A 70 13.00 21.68 11.43
N ASN A 71 14.20 21.86 11.97
CA ASN A 71 15.42 21.57 11.24
C ASN A 71 15.63 20.05 11.19
N TRP A 72 15.36 19.44 10.03
CA TRP A 72 15.48 18.00 9.79
C TRP A 72 16.93 17.49 9.83
N GLU A 73 17.93 18.37 9.76
CA GLU A 73 19.36 18.01 9.83
C GLU A 73 19.86 17.85 11.28
N THR A 74 19.16 18.42 12.26
CA THR A 74 19.66 18.46 13.66
C THR A 74 18.70 17.88 14.69
N ALA A 75 17.45 17.55 14.32
CA ALA A 75 16.46 16.87 15.16
C ALA A 75 16.29 17.47 16.58
N ARG A 76 16.59 18.76 16.78
CA ARG A 76 16.46 19.43 18.08
C ARG A 76 15.18 20.25 18.09
N CYS A 77 14.23 19.82 18.92
CA CYS A 77 13.16 20.69 19.39
C CYS A 77 13.77 21.77 20.29
N ASN A 78 13.43 23.04 20.05
CA ASN A 78 13.78 24.11 20.97
C ASN A 78 13.01 23.91 22.28
N LEU A 79 13.73 23.70 23.38
CA LEU A 79 13.19 23.46 24.74
C LEU A 79 12.41 24.64 25.35
N SER A 80 12.14 25.70 24.59
CA SER A 80 11.28 26.82 24.99
C SER A 80 9.84 26.68 24.49
N ASP A 81 9.47 25.53 23.91
CA ASP A 81 8.12 25.28 23.41
C ASP A 81 7.20 24.75 24.53
N PRO A 82 6.17 25.52 24.96
CA PRO A 82 5.25 25.09 26.02
C PRO A 82 4.32 23.95 25.59
N LEU A 83 4.38 23.50 24.33
CA LEU A 83 3.68 22.30 23.85
C LEU A 83 4.57 21.04 23.89
N CYS A 84 5.88 21.18 24.16
CA CYS A 84 6.77 20.05 24.32
C CYS A 84 6.70 19.52 25.75
N GLY A 85 5.61 18.80 26.02
CA GLY A 85 5.33 18.19 27.31
C GLY A 85 4.14 18.86 27.95
N HIS A 86 2.98 18.23 27.82
CA HIS A 86 2.19 17.71 28.94
C HIS A 86 0.96 17.04 28.35
N ASN A 87 0.96 15.71 28.29
CA ASN A 87 -0.24 14.91 28.46
C ASN A 87 0.13 13.44 28.75
N PRO A 88 -0.56 12.82 29.70
CA PRO A 88 -0.30 12.82 31.13
C PRO A 88 0.93 11.97 31.55
#